data_AF-S8EL48-F1
#
_entry.id   AF-S8EL48-F1
#
_cell.length_a   1.000
_cell.length_b   1.000
_cell.length_c   1.000
_cell.angle_alpha   90.00
_cell.angle_beta   90.00
_cell.angle_gamma   90.00
#
_symmetry.space_group_name_H-M   'P 1'
#
loop_
_entity.id
_entity.type
_entity.pdbx_description
1 polymer ?
#
loop_
_entity_poly.entity_id
_entity_poly.type
_entity_poly.pdbx_seq_one_letter_code
_entity_poly.pdbx_strand_id
1 'polypeptide(L)' 'PMAMVALVATAVYASLNNWADGTCKTTEFEMNLVCNAYKTNIALLEAIKNKSVKKYHTLMHGLYKKA' A
#
# COMPACT_ATOMS: atom_id res chain seq x y z
N PRO A 1 -3.43 5.64 -10.40
CA PRO A 1 -4.22 4.38 -10.37
C PRO A 1 -4.23 3.73 -8.98
N MET A 2 -5.35 3.11 -8.58
CA MET A 2 -5.50 2.41 -7.30
C MET A 2 -4.42 1.34 -7.10
N ALA A 3 -4.15 0.54 -8.14
CA ALA A 3 -3.13 -0.50 -8.13
C ALA A 3 -1.73 0.04 -7.77
N MET A 4 -1.35 1.21 -8.29
CA MET A 4 -0.07 1.84 -7.94
C MET A 4 -0.01 2.23 -6.47
N VAL A 5 -1.07 2.83 -5.94
CA VAL A 5 -1.10 3.24 -4.52
C VAL A 5 -1.06 2.03 -3.60
N ALA A 6 -1.79 0.96 -3.94
CA ALA A 6 -1.72 -0.29 -3.22
C ALA A 6 -0.32 -0.92 -3.28
N LEU A 7 0.37 -0.84 -4.42
CA LEU A 7 1.73 -1.36 -4.58
C LEU A 7 2.74 -0.56 -3.75
N VAL A 8 2.64 0.77 -3.74
CA VAL A 8 3.48 1.65 -2.89
C VAL A 8 3.24 1.35 -1.41
N ALA A 9 1.98 1.25 -0.97
CA ALA A 9 1.66 0.88 0.41
C ALA A 9 2.23 -0.50 0.78
N THR A 10 2.22 -1.43 -0.17
CA THR A 10 2.79 -2.77 0.00
C THR A 10 4.33 -2.74 0.10
N ALA A 11 4.99 -1.88 -0.66
CA ALA A 11 6.45 -1.67 -0.56
C ALA A 11 6.84 -1.07 0.79
N VAL A 12 6.06 -0.12 1.31
CA VAL A 12 6.24 0.44 2.65
C VAL A 12 6.05 -0.64 3.72
N TYR A 13 4.98 -1.44 3.61
CA TYR A 13 4.74 -2.58 4.50
C TYR A 13 5.91 -3.58 4.52
N ALA A 14 6.41 -3.97 3.35
CA ALA A 14 7.55 -4.87 3.24
C ALA A 14 8.82 -4.26 3.88
N SER A 15 9.05 -2.97 3.65
CA SER A 15 10.18 -2.24 4.23
C SER A 15 10.09 -2.20 5.76
N LEU A 16 8.91 -1.96 6.32
CA LEU A 16 8.70 -2.00 7.77
C LEU A 16 8.95 -3.41 8.33
N ASN A 17 8.49 -4.45 7.64
CA ASN A 17 8.74 -5.83 8.05
C ASN A 17 10.23 -6.22 7.99
N ASN A 18 10.97 -5.70 7.02
CA ASN A 18 12.43 -5.90 6.94
C ASN A 18 13.17 -5.32 8.15
N TRP A 19 12.57 -4.38 8.87
CA TRP A 19 13.10 -3.78 10.09
C TRP A 19 12.42 -4.28 11.37
N ALA A 20 11.48 -5.21 11.29
CA ALA A 20 10.65 -5.62 12.44
C ALA A 20 11.46 -6.13 13.63
N ASP A 21 12.58 -6.82 13.37
CA ASP A 21 13.45 -7.38 14.41
C ASP A 21 14.55 -6.40 14.89
N GLY A 22 14.47 -5.12 14.50
CA GLY A 22 15.47 -4.10 14.82
C GLY A 22 16.75 -4.18 13.98
N THR A 23 16.94 -5.25 13.21
CA THR A 23 18.02 -5.40 12.22
C THR A 23 17.44 -5.38 10.82
N CYS A 24 18.04 -4.62 9.90
CA CYS A 24 17.64 -4.62 8.49
C CYS A 24 17.92 -5.99 7.85
N LYS A 25 16.87 -6.74 7.55
CA LYS A 25 16.94 -7.93 6.72
C LYS A 25 16.66 -7.52 5.28
N THR A 26 17.67 -7.65 4.41
CA THR A 26 17.50 -7.44 2.97
C THR A 26 16.71 -8.62 2.41
N THR A 27 15.38 -8.52 2.49
CA THR A 27 14.47 -9.48 1.84
C THR A 27 14.13 -8.97 0.45
N GLU A 28 14.21 -9.84 -0.55
CA GLU A 28 13.75 -9.50 -1.90
C GLU A 28 12.25 -9.16 -1.90
N PHE A 29 11.89 -8.15 -2.68
CA PHE A 29 10.49 -7.77 -2.87
C PHE A 29 9.82 -8.77 -3.82
N GLU A 30 9.41 -9.91 -3.27
CA GLU A 30 8.76 -10.97 -4.04
C GLU A 30 7.24 -10.92 -3.92
N MET A 31 6.57 -11.10 -5.06
CA MET A 31 5.11 -11.13 -5.13
C MET A 31 4.52 -12.15 -4.15
N ASN A 32 5.12 -13.33 -4.00
CA ASN A 32 4.60 -14.38 -3.12
C ASN A 32 4.55 -13.95 -1.64
N LEU A 33 5.49 -13.13 -1.21
CA LEU A 33 5.58 -12.64 0.17
C LEU A 33 4.62 -11.47 0.42
N VAL A 34 4.43 -10.60 -0.58
CA VAL A 34 3.68 -9.36 -0.41
C VAL A 34 2.27 -9.37 -1.00
N CYS A 35 1.88 -10.43 -1.72
CA CYS A 35 0.59 -10.56 -2.39
C CYS A 35 -0.59 -10.38 -1.44
N ASN A 36 -0.50 -10.95 -0.22
CA ASN A 36 -1.56 -10.79 0.77
C ASN A 36 -1.72 -9.33 1.19
N ALA A 37 -0.62 -8.65 1.53
CA ALA A 37 -0.62 -7.23 1.88
C ALA A 37 -1.15 -6.35 0.73
N TYR A 38 -0.75 -6.65 -0.51
CA TYR A 38 -1.27 -5.98 -1.70
C TYR A 38 -2.79 -6.14 -1.84
N LYS A 39 -3.32 -7.36 -1.71
CA LYS A 39 -4.77 -7.62 -1.77
C LYS A 39 -5.52 -6.89 -0.65
N THR A 40 -4.98 -6.87 0.56
CA THR A 40 -5.54 -6.11 1.69
C THR A 40 -5.58 -4.61 1.38
N ASN A 41 -4.50 -4.06 0.83
CA ASN A 41 -4.43 -2.65 0.46
C ASN A 41 -5.44 -2.28 -0.64
N ILE A 42 -5.63 -3.15 -1.64
CA ILE A 42 -6.68 -2.98 -2.67
C ILE A 42 -8.07 -2.97 -2.03
N ALA A 43 -8.39 -3.99 -1.22
CA ALA A 43 -9.69 -4.11 -0.57
C ALA A 43 -10.01 -2.90 0.32
N LEU A 44 -9.01 -2.37 1.03
CA LEU A 44 -9.15 -1.16 1.83
C LEU A 44 -9.46 0.07 0.97
N LEU A 45 -8.74 0.26 -0.14
CA LEU A 45 -8.98 1.38 -1.06
C LEU A 45 -10.36 1.29 -1.73
N GLU A 46 -10.83 0.09 -2.06
CA GLU A 46 -12.18 -0.15 -2.55
C GLU A 46 -13.24 0.17 -1.49
N ALA A 47 -13.03 -0.26 -0.25
CA ALA A 47 -13.94 0.05 0.86
C ALA A 47 -14.04 1.58 1.10
N ILE A 48 -12.92 2.30 1.02
CA ILE A 48 -12.91 3.78 1.11
C ILE A 48 -13.70 4.40 -0.04
N LYS A 49 -13.48 3.92 -1.27
CA LYS A 49 -14.20 4.38 -2.46
C LYS A 49 -15.71 4.16 -2.33
N ASN A 50 -16.11 2.97 -1.89
CA ASN A 50 -17.53 2.60 -1.71
C ASN A 50 -18.20 3.42 -0.60
N LYS A 51 -17.47 3.71 0.49
CA LYS A 51 -17.99 4.54 1.58
C LYS A 51 -18.10 6.02 1.19
N SER A 52 -17.13 6.55 0.45
CA SER A 52 -17.16 7.94 -0.02
C SER A 52 -16.18 8.17 -1.16
N VAL A 53 -16.74 8.30 -2.36
CA VAL A 53 -15.99 8.65 -3.58
C VAL A 53 -15.22 9.96 -3.42
N LYS A 54 -15.80 10.97 -2.74
CA LYS A 54 -15.14 12.26 -2.47
C LYS A 54 -13.88 12.09 -1.61
N LYS A 55 -13.96 11.32 -0.52
CA LYS A 55 -12.80 11.05 0.34
C LYS A 55 -11.73 10.27 -0.41
N TYR A 56 -12.12 9.27 -1.20
CA TYR A 56 -11.23 8.52 -2.06
C TYR A 56 -10.49 9.42 -3.06
N HIS A 57 -11.19 10.30 -3.77
CA HIS A 57 -10.56 11.23 -4.70
C HIS A 57 -9.63 12.22 -3.98
N THR A 58 -10.04 12.73 -2.81
CA THR A 58 -9.20 13.65 -2.02
C THR A 58 -7.91 12.96 -1.59
N LEU A 59 -8.00 11.71 -1.13
CA LEU A 59 -6.86 10.88 -0.76
C LEU A 59 -5.92 10.66 -1.96
N MET A 60 -6.47 10.18 -3.08
CA MET A 60 -5.69 9.92 -4.30
C MET A 60 -5.03 11.18 -4.83
N HIS A 61 -5.77 12.28 -4.93
CA HIS A 61 -5.23 13.57 -5.36
C HIS A 61 -4.13 14.08 -4.40
N GLY A 62 -4.33 13.93 -3.09
CA GLY A 62 -3.33 14.29 -2.09
C GLY A 62 -2.03 13.50 -2.27
N LEU A 63 -2.13 12.20 -2.48
CA LEU A 63 -0.98 11.34 -2.76
C LEU A 63 -0.30 11.74 -4.07
N TYR A 64 -1.03 11.95 -5.16
CA TYR A 64 -0.43 12.32 -6.45
C TYR A 64 0.22 13.70 -6.48
N LYS A 65 -0.27 14.65 -5.67
CA LYS A 65 0.26 16.01 -5.66
C LYS A 65 1.43 16.19 -4.69
N LYS A 66 1.55 15.31 -3.68
CA LYS A 66 2.56 15.41 -2.62
C LYS A 66 3.64 14.31 -2.66
N ALA A 67 3.41 13.24 -3.43
CA ALA A 67 4.46 12.28 -3.78
C ALA A 67 5.40 12.88 -4.81
#